data_AF-A0A8T4V2J0-F1
#
_entry.id   AF-A0A8T4V2J0-F1
#
_cell.length_a   1.000
_cell.length_b   1.000
_cell.length_c   1.000
_cell.angle_alpha   90.00
_cell.angle_beta   90.00
_cell.angle_gamma   90.00
#
_symmetry.space_group_name_H-M   'P 1'
#
loop_
_entity.id
_entity.type
_entity.pdbx_description
1 polymer ?
#
loop_
_entity_poly.entity_id
_entity_poly.type
_entity_poly.pdbx_seq_one_letter_code
_entity_poly.pdbx_strand_id
1 'polypeptide(L)' 'MARVKPAAKKKRLMKRMSQTKWAPFWTVLKIYGPKRRVHPGRHTQVKRHWRRVKTRA' A
#
# COMPACT_ATOMS: atom_id res chain seq x y z
N MET A 1 -10.45 -3.54 22.31
CA MET A 1 -10.31 -4.15 20.96
C MET A 1 -10.80 -5.58 21.03
N ALA A 2 -11.67 -6.02 20.11
CA ALA A 2 -12.12 -7.41 20.11
C ALA A 2 -10.95 -8.37 19.77
N ARG A 3 -10.78 -9.42 20.59
CA ARG A 3 -9.76 -10.47 20.41
C ARG A 3 -9.98 -11.23 19.09
N VAL A 4 -11.25 -11.56 18.81
CA VAL A 4 -11.67 -12.21 17.56
C VAL A 4 -12.28 -11.17 16.63
N LYS A 5 -11.80 -11.13 15.38
CA LYS A 5 -12.30 -10.21 14.35
C LYS A 5 -13.14 -10.97 13.32
N PRO A 6 -14.28 -10.42 12.88
CA PRO A 6 -15.07 -11.03 11.82
C PRO A 6 -14.28 -11.08 10.51
N ALA A 7 -14.60 -12.06 9.65
CA ALA A 7 -13.88 -12.29 8.40
C ALA A 7 -13.83 -11.04 7.50
N ALA A 8 -14.93 -10.28 7.41
CA ALA A 8 -14.99 -9.02 6.67
C ALA A 8 -13.95 -8.00 7.16
N LYS A 9 -13.81 -7.84 8.48
CA LYS A 9 -12.82 -6.94 9.08
C LYS A 9 -11.39 -7.43 8.83
N LYS A 10 -11.12 -8.75 8.87
CA LYS A 10 -9.82 -9.33 8.52
C LYS A 10 -9.43 -8.99 7.07
N LYS A 11 -10.34 -9.17 6.10
CA LYS A 11 -10.12 -8.82 4.68
C LYS A 11 -9.76 -7.35 4.51
N ARG A 12 -10.50 -6.44 5.16
CA ARG A 12 -10.21 -5.00 5.15
C ARG A 12 -8.82 -4.70 5.70
N LEU A 13 -8.47 -5.28 6.85
CA LEU A 13 -7.16 -5.07 7.48
C LEU A 13 -6.01 -5.59 6.62
N MET A 14 -6.16 -6.75 5.97
CA MET A 14 -5.17 -7.28 5.02
C MET A 14 -4.91 -6.30 3.86
N LYS A 15 -5.98 -5.75 3.26
CA LYS A 15 -5.86 -4.72 2.21
C LYS A 15 -5.14 -3.46 2.72
N ARG A 16 -5.41 -3.03 3.95
CA ARG A 16 -4.70 -1.87 4.55
C ARG A 16 -3.24 -2.17 4.88
N MET A 17 -2.90 -3.44 5.09
CA MET A 17 -1.53 -3.87 5.32
C MET A 17 -0.70 -3.85 4.04
N SER A 18 -1.26 -4.30 2.91
CA SER A 18 -0.57 -4.24 1.62
C SER A 18 -0.29 -2.80 1.17
N GLN A 19 -1.17 -1.85 1.50
CA GLN A 19 -1.02 -0.42 1.21
C GLN A 19 0.11 0.30 1.98
N THR A 20 0.88 -0.41 2.81
CA THR A 20 2.06 0.19 3.48
C THR A 20 3.30 0.19 2.57
N LYS A 21 3.32 -0.69 1.57
CA LYS A 21 4.44 -0.86 0.63
C LYS A 21 4.36 0.16 -0.51
N TRP A 22 5.49 0.44 -1.12
CA TRP A 22 5.54 1.16 -2.39
C TRP A 22 5.07 0.28 -3.55
N ALA A 23 4.73 0.94 -4.67
CA ALA A 23 4.61 0.24 -5.94
C ALA A 23 5.92 -0.52 -6.25
N PRO A 24 5.84 -1.71 -6.88
CA PRO A 24 7.04 -2.48 -7.21
C PRO A 24 7.94 -1.73 -8.21
N PHE A 25 9.26 -1.91 -8.11
CA PHE A 25 10.21 -1.23 -9.00
C PHE A 25 9.94 -1.52 -10.50
N TRP A 26 9.57 -2.76 -10.84
CA TRP A 26 9.26 -3.14 -12.23
C TRP A 26 8.12 -2.31 -12.86
N THR A 27 7.23 -1.73 -12.05
CA THR A 27 6.16 -0.86 -12.57
C THR A 27 6.70 0.47 -13.11
N VAL A 28 7.87 0.92 -12.65
CA VAL A 28 8.56 2.11 -13.19
C VAL A 28 8.89 1.86 -14.67
N LEU A 29 9.43 0.69 -14.99
CA LEU A 29 9.80 0.32 -16.36
C LEU A 29 8.56 0.26 -17.27
N LYS A 30 7.44 -0.26 -16.76
CA LYS A 30 6.18 -0.37 -17.51
C LYS A 30 5.54 0.99 -17.81
N ILE A 31 5.58 1.92 -16.86
CA ILE A 31 4.89 3.23 -16.98
C ILE A 31 5.77 4.27 -17.69
N TYR A 32 7.04 4.36 -17.31
CA TYR A 32 7.94 5.43 -17.78
C TYR A 32 8.92 4.97 -18.84
N GLY A 33 9.01 3.67 -19.10
CA GLY A 33 9.99 3.08 -20.00
C GLY A 33 11.37 2.84 -19.37
N PRO A 34 12.29 2.24 -20.14
CA PRO A 34 13.62 1.91 -19.68
C PRO A 34 14.49 3.16 -19.43
N LYS A 35 15.52 3.03 -18.59
CA LYS A 35 16.54 4.06 -18.26
C LYS A 35 16.03 5.30 -17.49
N ARG A 36 14.74 5.40 -17.15
CA ARG A 36 14.22 6.47 -16.30
C ARG A 36 14.54 6.22 -14.82
N ARG A 37 15.23 7.17 -14.17
CA ARG A 37 15.56 7.13 -12.73
C ARG A 37 14.40 7.65 -11.87
N VAL A 38 13.21 7.08 -12.06
CA VAL A 38 12.01 7.47 -11.32
C VAL A 38 11.78 6.51 -10.16
N HIS A 39 11.64 7.05 -8.95
CA HIS A 39 11.34 6.27 -7.77
C HIS A 39 9.86 5.83 -7.77
N PRO A 40 9.51 4.55 -7.46
CA PRO A 40 8.13 4.04 -7.54
C PRO A 40 7.13 4.77 -6.62
N GLY A 41 7.63 5.46 -5.61
CA GLY A 41 6.82 6.37 -4.78
C GLY A 41 6.12 7.48 -5.59
N ARG A 42 6.61 7.86 -6.77
CA ARG A 42 6.01 8.91 -7.62
C ARG A 42 4.63 8.53 -8.15
N HIS A 43 4.41 7.27 -8.49
CA HIS A 43 3.10 6.75 -8.97
C HIS A 43 2.42 5.82 -7.96
N THR A 44 2.95 5.70 -6.75
CA THR A 44 2.24 5.02 -5.66
C THR A 44 1.11 5.93 -5.18
N GLN A 45 -0.13 5.66 -5.60
CA GLN A 45 -1.29 6.49 -5.24
C GLN A 45 -1.61 6.46 -3.74
N VAL A 46 -1.49 5.28 -3.11
CA VAL A 46 -1.84 5.10 -1.70
C VAL A 46 -0.65 4.47 -0.97
N LYS A 47 -0.02 5.26 -0.09
CA LYS A 47 0.97 4.77 0.87
C LYS A 47 0.54 5.11 2.29
N ARG A 48 0.21 4.08 3.08
CA ARG A 48 -0.28 4.25 4.45
C ARG A 48 0.88 4.25 5.45
N HIS A 49 0.82 5.16 6.42
CA HIS A 49 1.71 5.15 7.59
C HIS A 49 0.91 4.98 8.89
N TRP A 50 1.23 3.94 9.67
CA TRP A 50 0.44 3.52 10.84
C TRP A 50 0.46 4.52 12.01
N ARG A 51 1.52 5.33 12.15
CA ARG A 51 1.56 6.39 13.18
C ARG A 51 0.82 7.65 12.75
N ARG A 52 0.77 7.95 11.45
CA ARG A 52 0.21 9.22 10.93
C ARG A 52 -1.29 9.10 10.67
N VAL A 53 -1.74 7.98 10.11
CA VAL A 53 -3.15 7.78 9.73
C VAL A 53 -3.68 6.50 10.38
N LYS A 54 -4.65 6.66 11.29
CA LYS A 54 -5.34 5.54 11.94
C LYS A 54 -6.35 4.91 10.99
N THR A 55 -6.54 3.60 11.11
CA THR A 55 -7.38 2.82 10.19
C THR A 55 -8.79 2.65 10.75
N ARG A 56 -9.79 3.09 9.98
CA ARG A 56 -11.22 2.94 10.28
C ARG A 56 -11.78 1.63 9.69
N ALA A 57 -11.24 0.47 10.09
CA ALA A 57 -11.60 -0.85 9.51
C ALA A 57 -12.30 -1.80 10.48
#